data_AF-A0A6A3TUI0-F1
#
_entry.id   AF-A0A6A3TUI0-F1
#
_cell.length_a   1.000
_cell.length_b   1.000
_cell.length_c   1.000
_cell.angle_alpha   90.00
_cell.angle_beta   90.00
_cell.angle_gamma   90.00
#
_symmetry.space_group_name_H-M   'P 1'
#
loop_
_entity.id
_entity.type
_entity.pdbx_description
1 polymer ?
#
loop_
_entity_poly.entity_id
_entity_poly.type
_entity_poly.pdbx_seq_one_letter_code
_entity_poly.pdbx_strand_id
1 'polypeptide(L)'
;MTPSRRRIQASSSTGIPYEMTVLEAQAQSQKLLQEVRDLLRADHDGSNLHIVFSASCDQRNRLLQQTVVQLTASWVGQRGPITQIVSGCSESERLRVMTEPKLYYDFRRHFTPSFAVNPEPGANDTYAPYNKPFGLRHFLQNAFPRGQHELIALIDGDFFFFRPLEANTGRNMSKYYHGRRNALTIEDTVVDGVALAQDWNALKGGFFAKDKADVLKKVCDGLPCGNVSHEDGTEYYGSIGPPYIMTRRDALRMVDDYCHLCVKTREVSSEWIAEMFAYSVAVANNGIKHTALSHLGVSSPSFKDGGHEYWDFVVSTMANPCEDNLQLVLPKDPPVAVHACQWIGDFYKSEWPKTIANCDSPLFKILPSTAWSEINSTVEVSKQQTRREEVWAMCTLTKIMNHALGELKQRMCHSGFNSFRSIDAVRVDKTV
;
A
#
# COMPACT_ATOMS: atom_id res chain seq x y z
N MET A 1 -3.47 -76.50 -67.85
CA MET A 1 -2.42 -75.76 -68.58
C MET A 1 -1.93 -74.62 -67.69
N THR A 2 -0.75 -74.76 -67.08
CA THR A 2 0.11 -73.63 -66.67
C THR A 2 0.97 -73.21 -67.88
N PRO A 3 1.68 -72.05 -67.92
CA PRO A 3 1.77 -70.95 -66.95
C PRO A 3 1.77 -69.52 -67.57
N SER A 4 1.69 -68.47 -66.75
CA SER A 4 2.55 -67.27 -66.94
C SER A 4 2.68 -66.46 -65.64
N ARG A 5 3.92 -66.10 -65.33
CA ARG A 5 4.39 -65.37 -64.15
C ARG A 5 4.11 -63.88 -64.27
N ARG A 6 3.73 -63.21 -63.17
CA ARG A 6 4.28 -61.90 -62.79
C ARG A 6 4.33 -61.76 -61.26
N ARG A 7 5.43 -61.15 -60.81
CA ARG A 7 5.92 -60.98 -59.44
C ARG A 7 5.62 -59.53 -59.04
N ILE A 8 5.02 -59.27 -57.87
CA ILE A 8 5.07 -57.95 -57.22
C ILE A 8 5.32 -58.16 -55.72
N GLN A 9 6.26 -57.36 -55.21
CA GLN A 9 6.91 -57.41 -53.90
C GLN A 9 5.99 -57.07 -52.73
N ALA A 10 6.30 -57.65 -51.57
CA ALA A 10 5.80 -57.23 -50.27
C ALA A 10 6.53 -55.96 -49.79
N SER A 11 5.79 -54.96 -49.33
CA SER A 11 6.32 -53.82 -48.56
C SER A 11 6.10 -54.05 -47.07
N SER A 12 7.18 -53.94 -46.31
CA SER A 12 7.20 -53.99 -44.85
C SER A 12 6.99 -52.60 -44.23
N SER A 13 6.67 -52.64 -42.93
CA SER A 13 6.78 -51.57 -41.93
C SER A 13 5.63 -50.57 -41.82
N THR A 14 5.02 -50.53 -40.64
CA THR A 14 5.12 -49.36 -39.74
C THR A 14 5.03 -49.82 -38.29
N GLY A 15 6.06 -49.46 -37.52
CA GLY A 15 6.20 -49.74 -36.10
C GLY A 15 5.49 -48.74 -35.21
N ILE A 16 5.38 -49.13 -33.93
CA ILE A 16 4.83 -48.40 -32.78
C ILE A 16 5.67 -47.15 -32.49
N PRO A 17 5.09 -45.98 -32.11
CA PRO A 17 5.88 -44.78 -31.83
C PRO A 17 6.49 -44.78 -30.41
N TYR A 18 7.82 -44.66 -30.38
CA TYR A 18 8.71 -43.99 -29.43
C TYR A 18 8.32 -43.90 -27.93
N GLU A 19 9.01 -44.67 -27.10
CA GLU A 19 9.25 -44.34 -25.69
C GLU A 19 10.15 -43.11 -25.60
N MET A 20 9.68 -42.09 -24.87
CA MET A 20 10.46 -40.89 -24.56
C MET A 20 11.51 -41.22 -23.50
N THR A 21 12.76 -40.84 -23.75
CA THR A 21 13.85 -41.08 -22.81
C THR A 21 13.73 -40.16 -21.60
N VAL A 22 14.28 -40.57 -20.44
CA VAL A 22 14.30 -39.77 -19.21
C VAL A 22 14.95 -38.39 -19.43
N LEU A 23 15.96 -38.30 -20.30
CA LEU A 23 16.63 -37.05 -20.65
C LEU A 23 15.73 -36.11 -21.46
N GLU A 24 14.93 -36.64 -22.38
CA GLU A 24 13.95 -35.85 -23.16
C GLU A 24 12.82 -35.33 -22.25
N ALA A 25 12.33 -36.16 -21.32
CA ALA A 25 11.35 -35.73 -20.32
C ALA A 25 11.90 -34.64 -19.38
N GLN A 26 13.17 -34.73 -18.97
CA GLN A 26 13.84 -33.71 -18.17
C GLN A 26 14.03 -32.40 -18.94
N ALA A 27 14.44 -32.46 -20.21
CA ALA A 27 14.58 -31.29 -21.06
C ALA A 27 13.23 -30.61 -21.32
N GLN A 28 12.17 -31.39 -21.53
CA GLN A 28 10.82 -30.87 -21.72
C GLN A 28 10.25 -30.25 -20.43
N SER A 29 10.54 -30.84 -19.26
CA SER A 29 10.21 -30.28 -17.95
C SER A 29 10.95 -28.96 -17.69
N GLN A 30 12.24 -28.88 -18.01
CA GLN A 30 13.02 -27.64 -17.89
C GLN A 30 12.52 -26.55 -18.85
N LYS A 31 12.17 -26.93 -20.08
CA LYS A 31 11.59 -26.00 -21.06
C LYS A 31 10.23 -25.48 -20.60
N LEU A 32 9.36 -26.35 -20.08
CA LEU A 32 8.07 -25.94 -19.51
C LEU A 32 8.26 -25.04 -18.28
N LEU A 33 9.21 -25.36 -17.40
CA LEU A 33 9.56 -24.49 -16.27
C LEU A 33 10.07 -23.12 -16.73
N GLN A 34 10.83 -23.07 -17.82
CA GLN A 34 11.33 -21.82 -18.38
C GLN A 34 10.21 -21.02 -19.07
N GLU A 35 9.33 -21.67 -19.83
CA GLU A 35 8.14 -21.05 -20.43
C GLU A 35 7.18 -20.55 -19.36
N VAL A 36 6.96 -21.30 -18.28
CA VAL A 36 6.19 -20.87 -17.11
C VAL A 36 6.88 -19.69 -16.41
N ARG A 37 8.21 -19.69 -16.27
CA ARG A 37 8.96 -18.54 -15.72
C ARG A 37 8.87 -17.31 -16.60
N ASP A 38 8.88 -17.47 -17.91
CA ASP A 38 8.80 -16.38 -18.88
C ASP A 38 7.37 -15.83 -19.00
N LEU A 39 6.34 -16.69 -18.90
CA LEU A 39 4.93 -16.30 -18.71
C LEU A 39 4.69 -15.61 -17.36
N LEU A 40 5.38 -16.05 -16.32
CA LEU A 40 5.34 -15.47 -14.97
C LEU A 40 6.38 -14.36 -14.76
N ARG A 41 7.05 -13.86 -15.82
CA ARG A 41 7.94 -12.72 -15.67
C ARG A 41 7.12 -11.59 -15.09
N ALA A 42 7.46 -11.27 -13.85
CA ALA A 42 6.77 -10.35 -12.98
C ALA A 42 6.97 -8.88 -13.38
N ASP A 43 7.59 -8.65 -14.53
CA ASP A 43 8.18 -7.42 -14.99
C ASP A 43 7.74 -7.17 -16.43
N HIS A 44 6.42 -6.97 -16.60
CA HIS A 44 5.82 -6.73 -17.91
C HIS A 44 6.20 -5.35 -18.46
N ASP A 45 6.65 -4.43 -17.62
CA ASP A 45 6.92 -3.06 -18.00
C ASP A 45 8.36 -2.60 -17.72
N GLY A 46 9.27 -3.38 -17.14
CA GLY A 46 10.64 -2.93 -16.82
C GLY A 46 10.71 -2.05 -15.57
N SER A 47 9.72 -2.12 -14.69
CA SER A 47 9.71 -1.40 -13.42
C SER A 47 10.66 -2.07 -12.42
N ASN A 48 11.36 -1.26 -11.63
CA ASN A 48 12.17 -1.75 -10.51
C ASN A 48 11.45 -1.69 -9.16
N LEU A 49 10.20 -1.19 -9.12
CA LEU A 49 9.43 -0.99 -7.89
C LEU A 49 8.30 -2.01 -7.76
N HIS A 50 8.23 -2.67 -6.61
CA HIS A 50 7.11 -3.54 -6.21
C HIS A 50 6.39 -2.94 -5.00
N ILE A 51 5.14 -2.53 -5.20
CA ILE A 51 4.28 -2.02 -4.13
C ILE A 51 3.67 -3.20 -3.37
N VAL A 52 3.74 -3.15 -2.04
CA VAL A 52 3.16 -4.16 -1.16
C VAL A 52 2.34 -3.49 -0.06
N PHE A 53 1.22 -4.09 0.33
CA PHE A 53 0.45 -3.65 1.49
C PHE A 53 -0.17 -4.85 2.20
N SER A 54 -0.35 -4.74 3.52
CA SER A 54 -0.93 -5.81 4.35
C SER A 54 -2.37 -5.49 4.71
N ALA A 55 -3.20 -6.52 4.79
CA ALA A 55 -4.55 -6.47 5.35
C ALA A 55 -4.91 -7.79 6.03
N SER A 56 -5.67 -7.72 7.12
CA SER A 56 -6.32 -8.92 7.66
C SER A 56 -7.44 -9.38 6.73
N CYS A 57 -7.70 -10.69 6.66
CA CYS A 57 -8.75 -11.25 5.79
C CYS A 57 -10.14 -10.66 6.11
N ASP A 58 -10.40 -10.47 7.40
CA ASP A 58 -11.62 -9.94 8.00
C ASP A 58 -11.59 -8.42 8.19
N GLN A 59 -10.55 -7.74 7.69
CA GLN A 59 -10.42 -6.29 7.81
C GLN A 59 -11.64 -5.59 7.21
N ARG A 60 -12.22 -4.68 7.99
CA ARG A 60 -13.35 -3.86 7.57
C ARG A 60 -13.01 -3.15 6.26
N ASN A 61 -13.90 -3.30 5.28
CA ASN A 61 -13.80 -2.65 3.97
C ASN A 61 -12.52 -3.00 3.19
N ARG A 62 -11.84 -4.13 3.48
CA ARG A 62 -10.66 -4.59 2.73
C ARG A 62 -10.88 -4.59 1.23
N LEU A 63 -12.03 -5.09 0.78
CA LEU A 63 -12.37 -5.18 -0.63
C LEU A 63 -12.45 -3.79 -1.29
N LEU A 64 -13.12 -2.82 -0.65
CA LEU A 64 -13.17 -1.44 -1.14
C LEU A 64 -11.77 -0.80 -1.16
N GLN A 65 -11.00 -0.97 -0.09
CA GLN A 65 -9.65 -0.43 0.05
C GLN A 65 -8.71 -0.94 -1.05
N GLN A 66 -8.62 -2.26 -1.28
CA GLN A 66 -7.81 -2.79 -2.38
C GLN A 66 -8.30 -2.32 -3.76
N THR A 67 -9.61 -2.10 -3.93
CA THR A 67 -10.19 -1.63 -5.20
C THR A 67 -9.77 -0.20 -5.47
N VAL A 68 -9.81 0.68 -4.45
CA VAL A 68 -9.33 2.07 -4.55
C VAL A 68 -7.84 2.10 -4.91
N VAL A 69 -7.00 1.33 -4.21
CA VAL A 69 -5.56 1.25 -4.49
C VAL A 69 -5.31 0.85 -5.94
N GLN A 70 -5.94 -0.24 -6.40
CA GLN A 70 -5.76 -0.73 -7.78
C GLN A 70 -6.25 0.26 -8.84
N LEU A 71 -7.43 0.84 -8.62
CA LEU A 71 -8.05 1.74 -9.58
C LEU A 71 -7.24 3.04 -9.71
N THR A 72 -6.89 3.67 -8.58
CA THR A 72 -6.13 4.92 -8.59
C THR A 72 -4.72 4.71 -9.11
N ALA A 73 -4.06 3.59 -8.77
CA ALA A 73 -2.77 3.22 -9.35
C ALA A 73 -2.85 3.07 -10.88
N SER A 74 -3.93 2.47 -11.40
CA SER A 74 -4.14 2.35 -12.85
C SER A 74 -4.32 3.70 -13.52
N TRP A 75 -5.08 4.62 -12.90
CA TRP A 75 -5.34 5.95 -13.45
C TRP A 75 -4.09 6.82 -13.56
N VAL A 76 -3.20 6.72 -12.58
CA VAL A 76 -1.96 7.51 -12.57
C VAL A 76 -0.87 6.88 -13.45
N GLY A 77 -1.10 5.68 -13.99
CA GLY A 77 -0.11 4.95 -14.78
C GLY A 77 1.00 4.35 -13.93
N GLN A 78 0.69 3.90 -12.71
CA GLN A 78 1.63 3.17 -11.86
C GLN A 78 2.20 1.97 -12.62
N ARG A 79 3.50 1.74 -12.43
CA ARG A 79 4.27 0.64 -13.03
C ARG A 79 4.75 -0.33 -11.96
N GLY A 80 5.06 -1.55 -12.38
CA GLY A 80 5.42 -2.69 -11.53
C GLY A 80 4.25 -3.31 -10.78
N PRO A 81 4.46 -4.46 -10.13
CA PRO A 81 3.41 -5.20 -9.45
C PRO A 81 2.93 -4.52 -8.17
N ILE A 82 1.65 -4.76 -7.87
CA ILE A 82 1.04 -4.44 -6.58
C ILE A 82 0.64 -5.76 -5.91
N THR A 83 1.13 -6.02 -4.70
CA THR A 83 0.76 -7.22 -3.93
C THR A 83 0.04 -6.88 -2.64
N GLN A 84 -1.18 -7.39 -2.50
CA GLN A 84 -1.87 -7.44 -1.22
C GLN A 84 -1.43 -8.68 -0.44
N ILE A 85 -0.87 -8.48 0.75
CA ILE A 85 -0.60 -9.53 1.73
C ILE A 85 -1.86 -9.70 2.58
N VAL A 86 -2.52 -10.85 2.47
CA VAL A 86 -3.80 -11.14 3.13
C VAL A 86 -3.57 -12.15 4.26
N SER A 87 -3.69 -11.67 5.50
CA SER A 87 -3.40 -12.47 6.70
C SER A 87 -4.65 -13.10 7.29
N GLY A 88 -4.56 -14.38 7.67
CA GLY A 88 -5.56 -15.01 8.54
C GLY A 88 -6.85 -15.48 7.86
N CYS A 89 -6.87 -15.68 6.54
CA CYS A 89 -8.01 -16.31 5.88
C CYS A 89 -8.08 -17.81 6.18
N SER A 90 -9.28 -18.33 6.44
CA SER A 90 -9.59 -19.75 6.27
C SER A 90 -9.53 -20.17 4.80
N GLU A 91 -9.46 -21.47 4.51
CA GLU A 91 -9.44 -21.97 3.12
C GLU A 91 -10.65 -21.49 2.30
N SER A 92 -11.85 -21.50 2.88
CA SER A 92 -13.06 -21.00 2.20
C SER A 92 -12.98 -19.51 1.87
N GLU A 93 -12.35 -18.72 2.75
CA GLU A 93 -12.16 -17.29 2.53
C GLU A 93 -11.07 -17.01 1.51
N ARG A 94 -9.99 -17.82 1.48
CA ARG A 94 -8.97 -17.75 0.44
C ARG A 94 -9.59 -17.94 -0.94
N LEU A 95 -10.43 -18.96 -1.11
CA LEU A 95 -11.14 -19.20 -2.36
C LEU A 95 -12.03 -18.00 -2.74
N ARG A 96 -12.79 -17.45 -1.79
CA ARG A 96 -13.60 -16.24 -2.02
C ARG A 96 -12.73 -15.06 -2.44
N VAL A 97 -11.64 -14.78 -1.72
CA VAL A 97 -10.71 -13.68 -2.02
C VAL A 97 -10.08 -13.84 -3.41
N MET A 98 -9.80 -15.08 -3.83
CA MET A 98 -9.26 -15.36 -5.16
C MET A 98 -10.24 -15.02 -6.29
N THR A 99 -11.55 -15.09 -6.04
CA THR A 99 -12.58 -14.69 -7.02
C THR A 99 -12.80 -13.17 -7.12
N GLU A 100 -12.24 -12.39 -6.19
CA GLU A 100 -12.43 -10.93 -6.20
C GLU A 100 -11.80 -10.31 -7.45
N PRO A 101 -12.48 -9.33 -8.10
CA PRO A 101 -11.97 -8.70 -9.31
C PRO A 101 -10.59 -8.06 -9.10
N LYS A 102 -9.81 -8.04 -10.18
CA LYS A 102 -8.56 -7.28 -10.27
C LYS A 102 -8.77 -6.11 -11.22
N LEU A 103 -8.34 -4.93 -10.80
CA LEU A 103 -8.52 -3.66 -11.52
C LEU A 103 -7.18 -3.07 -11.98
N TYR A 104 -6.07 -3.62 -11.50
CA TYR A 104 -4.72 -3.25 -11.90
C TYR A 104 -4.07 -4.41 -12.66
N TYR A 105 -3.30 -4.07 -13.69
CA TYR A 105 -2.83 -5.03 -14.69
C TYR A 105 -1.99 -6.16 -14.06
N ASP A 106 -1.19 -5.87 -13.04
CA ASP A 106 -0.37 -6.83 -12.30
C ASP A 106 -0.64 -6.76 -10.80
N PHE A 107 -1.89 -7.05 -10.44
CA PHE A 107 -2.31 -7.19 -9.05
C PHE A 107 -2.17 -8.64 -8.57
N ARG A 108 -1.52 -8.81 -7.42
CA ARG A 108 -1.23 -10.12 -6.82
C ARG A 108 -1.73 -10.18 -5.38
N ARG A 109 -1.93 -11.41 -4.92
CA ARG A 109 -2.37 -11.72 -3.56
C ARG A 109 -1.38 -12.71 -2.95
N HIS A 110 -0.90 -12.42 -1.76
CA HIS A 110 -0.03 -13.29 -0.98
C HIS A 110 -0.73 -13.65 0.32
N PHE A 111 -1.09 -14.91 0.52
CA PHE A 111 -1.78 -15.34 1.73
C PHE A 111 -0.78 -15.74 2.81
N THR A 112 -1.10 -15.39 4.05
CA THR A 112 -0.30 -15.75 5.23
C THR A 112 -1.19 -16.33 6.33
N PRO A 113 -0.61 -16.99 7.35
CA PRO A 113 -1.28 -17.19 8.63
C PRO A 113 -1.72 -15.86 9.25
N SER A 114 -2.59 -15.92 10.25
CA SER A 114 -2.84 -14.76 11.12
C SER A 114 -1.67 -14.61 12.08
N PHE A 115 -1.20 -13.38 12.26
CA PHE A 115 -0.22 -12.99 13.27
C PHE A 115 -0.84 -12.06 14.32
N ALA A 116 -2.16 -11.89 14.31
CA ALA A 116 -2.88 -11.01 15.24
C ALA A 116 -2.74 -11.44 16.70
N VAL A 117 -2.46 -12.72 16.96
CA VAL A 117 -1.97 -13.19 18.26
C VAL A 117 -0.46 -13.32 18.14
N ASN A 118 0.26 -12.77 19.12
CA ASN A 118 1.72 -12.70 19.10
C ASN A 118 2.32 -14.08 18.74
N PRO A 119 3.09 -14.16 17.64
CA PRO A 119 3.67 -15.43 17.19
C PRO A 119 4.97 -15.82 17.91
N GLU A 120 5.54 -14.95 18.75
CA GLU A 120 6.75 -15.25 19.52
C GLU A 120 6.43 -16.10 20.78
N PRO A 121 7.26 -17.10 21.12
CA PRO A 121 7.03 -17.95 22.27
C PRO A 121 6.94 -17.17 23.59
N GLY A 122 5.89 -17.42 24.38
CA GLY A 122 5.72 -16.86 25.72
C GLY A 122 4.98 -15.52 25.79
N ALA A 123 4.68 -14.90 24.65
CA ALA A 123 3.87 -13.69 24.60
C ALA A 123 2.37 -14.02 24.41
N ASN A 124 1.52 -13.46 25.27
CA ASN A 124 0.06 -13.59 25.17
C ASN A 124 -0.57 -12.21 24.92
N ASP A 125 -0.20 -11.59 23.81
CA ASP A 125 -0.73 -10.30 23.35
C ASP A 125 -1.52 -10.48 22.05
N THR A 126 -2.69 -9.86 21.97
CA THR A 126 -3.51 -9.82 20.77
C THR A 126 -3.49 -8.41 20.20
N TYR A 127 -2.89 -8.27 19.02
CA TYR A 127 -2.67 -7.01 18.34
C TYR A 127 -2.68 -7.24 16.83
N ALA A 128 -3.82 -6.96 16.18
CA ALA A 128 -4.01 -7.18 14.75
C ALA A 128 -2.93 -6.56 13.84
N PRO A 129 -2.37 -5.36 14.14
CA PRO A 129 -1.29 -4.78 13.34
C PRO A 129 0.02 -5.58 13.29
N TYR A 130 0.22 -6.61 14.13
CA TYR A 130 1.29 -7.59 13.90
C TYR A 130 1.25 -8.21 12.49
N ASN A 131 0.07 -8.27 11.85
CA ASN A 131 -0.05 -8.73 10.46
C ASN A 131 0.80 -7.89 9.46
N LYS A 132 1.19 -6.66 9.78
CA LYS A 132 2.04 -5.82 8.91
C LYS A 132 3.51 -6.30 8.89
N PRO A 133 4.27 -6.29 10.00
CA PRO A 133 5.66 -6.79 9.99
C PRO A 133 5.75 -8.28 9.66
N PHE A 134 4.94 -9.13 10.30
CA PHE A 134 5.02 -10.57 10.11
C PHE A 134 4.52 -11.02 8.73
N GLY A 135 3.49 -10.35 8.20
CA GLY A 135 3.04 -10.55 6.83
C GLY A 135 4.10 -10.14 5.80
N LEU A 136 4.77 -9.01 6.00
CA LEU A 136 5.88 -8.57 5.16
C LEU A 136 7.02 -9.58 5.18
N ARG A 137 7.42 -10.07 6.37
CA ARG A 137 8.44 -11.13 6.49
C ARG A 137 8.05 -12.37 5.68
N HIS A 138 6.83 -12.85 5.89
CA HIS A 138 6.32 -14.02 5.19
C HIS A 138 6.32 -13.81 3.67
N PHE A 139 5.96 -12.63 3.19
CA PHE A 139 6.04 -12.25 1.78
C PHE A 139 7.49 -12.25 1.26
N LEU A 140 8.41 -11.56 1.94
CA LEU A 140 9.80 -11.45 1.50
C LEU A 140 10.49 -12.82 1.39
N GLN A 141 10.15 -13.75 2.29
CA GLN A 141 10.75 -15.09 2.36
C GLN A 141 10.06 -16.13 1.44
N ASN A 142 8.75 -16.03 1.23
CA ASN A 142 7.95 -17.11 0.63
C ASN A 142 7.23 -16.73 -0.68
N ALA A 143 7.24 -15.47 -1.11
CA ALA A 143 6.53 -15.06 -2.32
C ALA A 143 7.04 -15.80 -3.56
N PHE A 144 6.10 -16.18 -4.42
CA PHE A 144 6.36 -16.74 -5.75
C PHE A 144 5.61 -15.95 -6.83
N PRO A 145 6.27 -15.57 -7.95
CA PRO A 145 7.71 -15.70 -8.18
C PRO A 145 8.53 -14.90 -7.15
N ARG A 146 9.74 -15.37 -6.85
CA ARG A 146 10.65 -14.65 -5.94
C ARG A 146 10.87 -13.24 -6.49
N GLY A 147 10.83 -12.23 -5.62
CA GLY A 147 10.89 -10.83 -6.02
C GLY A 147 12.09 -10.53 -6.93
N GLN A 148 11.78 -10.08 -8.14
CA GLN A 148 12.75 -9.67 -9.17
C GLN A 148 13.03 -8.16 -9.11
N HIS A 149 12.16 -7.41 -8.44
CA HIS A 149 12.23 -5.96 -8.27
C HIS A 149 13.23 -5.59 -7.18
N GLU A 150 14.10 -4.64 -7.50
CA GLU A 150 15.14 -4.18 -6.60
C GLU A 150 14.58 -3.32 -5.45
N LEU A 151 13.45 -2.64 -5.67
CA LEU A 151 12.83 -1.75 -4.70
C LEU A 151 11.48 -2.33 -4.23
N ILE A 152 11.23 -2.20 -2.92
CA ILE A 152 9.95 -2.48 -2.29
C ILE A 152 9.38 -1.16 -1.76
N ALA A 153 8.12 -0.89 -2.06
CA ALA A 153 7.32 0.15 -1.41
C ALA A 153 6.27 -0.48 -0.50
N LEU A 154 6.46 -0.41 0.82
CA LEU A 154 5.42 -0.82 1.79
C LEU A 154 4.46 0.35 2.02
N ILE A 155 3.22 0.17 1.59
CA ILE A 155 2.12 1.14 1.77
C ILE A 155 1.04 0.57 2.69
N ASP A 156 0.07 1.42 3.07
CA ASP A 156 -1.19 0.97 3.68
C ASP A 156 -2.29 0.82 2.62
N GLY A 157 -3.31 -0.01 2.93
CA GLY A 157 -4.37 -0.35 1.98
C GLY A 157 -5.38 0.77 1.69
N ASP A 158 -5.29 1.90 2.36
CA ASP A 158 -6.17 3.07 2.28
C ASP A 158 -5.50 4.28 1.60
N PHE A 159 -4.59 3.99 0.67
CA PHE A 159 -3.96 4.95 -0.22
C PHE A 159 -4.83 5.25 -1.45
N PHE A 160 -4.88 6.52 -1.82
CA PHE A 160 -5.50 7.04 -3.04
C PHE A 160 -4.40 7.70 -3.87
N PHE A 161 -3.99 7.07 -4.98
CA PHE A 161 -2.92 7.60 -5.82
C PHE A 161 -3.39 8.76 -6.71
N PHE A 162 -2.57 9.82 -6.77
CA PHE A 162 -2.73 10.96 -7.68
C PHE A 162 -1.53 11.15 -8.61
N ARG A 163 -0.39 10.51 -8.31
CA ARG A 163 0.76 10.34 -9.21
C ARG A 163 1.37 8.95 -9.05
N PRO A 164 2.16 8.47 -10.02
CA PRO A 164 3.00 7.29 -9.83
C PRO A 164 3.91 7.44 -8.61
N LEU A 165 4.03 6.38 -7.84
CA LEU A 165 5.07 6.19 -6.84
C LEU A 165 6.33 5.69 -7.55
N GLU A 166 7.41 6.45 -7.42
CA GLU A 166 8.68 6.24 -8.12
C GLU A 166 9.84 6.61 -7.20
N ALA A 167 11.01 6.05 -7.48
CA ALA A 167 12.27 6.38 -6.84
C ALA A 167 13.41 6.25 -7.85
N ASN A 168 14.59 6.81 -7.54
CA ASN A 168 15.76 6.81 -8.41
C ASN A 168 15.52 7.48 -9.78
N THR A 169 14.71 8.54 -9.81
CA THR A 169 14.46 9.32 -11.03
C THR A 169 15.43 10.49 -11.22
N GLY A 170 16.23 10.81 -10.20
CA GLY A 170 17.15 11.96 -10.20
C GLY A 170 16.42 13.29 -10.02
N ARG A 171 15.18 13.27 -9.50
CA ARG A 171 14.39 14.48 -9.28
C ARG A 171 14.88 15.20 -8.03
N ASN A 172 14.96 16.52 -8.12
CA ASN A 172 15.19 17.37 -6.96
C ASN A 172 13.94 17.36 -6.06
N MET A 173 14.11 16.91 -4.83
CA MET A 173 13.06 16.75 -3.83
C MET A 173 13.09 17.83 -2.74
N SER A 174 13.93 18.87 -2.88
CA SER A 174 14.08 19.99 -1.92
C SER A 174 12.75 20.61 -1.50
N LYS A 175 11.80 20.70 -2.43
CA LYS A 175 10.47 21.28 -2.19
C LYS A 175 9.70 20.58 -1.08
N TYR A 176 9.89 19.27 -0.95
CA TYR A 176 9.12 18.41 -0.05
C TYR A 176 9.91 17.97 1.18
N TYR A 177 11.09 18.55 1.39
CA TYR A 177 11.99 18.16 2.46
C TYR A 177 12.12 19.28 3.49
N HIS A 178 11.92 18.94 4.75
CA HIS A 178 11.88 19.88 5.88
C HIS A 178 12.88 19.53 6.99
N GLY A 179 13.84 18.64 6.71
CA GLY A 179 14.89 18.23 7.64
C GLY A 179 16.10 19.18 7.65
N ARG A 180 17.18 18.72 8.29
CA ARG A 180 18.38 19.55 8.59
C ARG A 180 19.50 19.44 7.56
N ARG A 181 19.41 18.52 6.60
CA ARG A 181 20.41 18.36 5.53
C ARG A 181 20.29 19.50 4.52
N ASN A 182 21.34 19.71 3.72
CA ASN A 182 21.31 20.69 2.65
C ASN A 182 20.21 20.31 1.64
N ALA A 183 19.19 21.16 1.50
CA ALA A 183 18.06 20.91 0.59
C ALA A 183 18.53 20.61 -0.84
N LEU A 184 19.59 21.27 -1.32
CA LEU A 184 20.12 21.08 -2.68
C LEU A 184 20.66 19.67 -2.96
N THR A 185 20.91 18.86 -1.91
CA THR A 185 21.37 17.47 -2.05
C THR A 185 20.23 16.46 -1.91
N ILE A 186 18.98 16.94 -1.82
CA ILE A 186 17.83 16.09 -1.58
C ILE A 186 17.24 15.64 -2.91
N GLU A 187 17.40 14.34 -3.17
CA GLU A 187 16.91 13.62 -4.34
C GLU A 187 16.02 12.45 -3.91
N ASP A 188 15.42 11.76 -4.86
CA ASP A 188 14.60 10.56 -4.64
C ASP A 188 15.40 9.25 -4.64
N THR A 189 16.64 9.31 -4.18
CA THR A 189 17.58 8.19 -4.20
C THR A 189 17.23 7.12 -3.16
N VAL A 190 17.16 5.88 -3.62
CA VAL A 190 16.99 4.66 -2.82
C VAL A 190 18.07 3.66 -3.21
N VAL A 191 18.96 3.38 -2.26
CA VAL A 191 20.07 2.43 -2.35
C VAL A 191 20.22 1.73 -1.00
N ASP A 192 21.05 0.70 -0.89
CA ASP A 192 21.26 0.04 0.41
C ASP A 192 21.70 1.05 1.48
N GLY A 193 20.96 1.10 2.59
CA GLY A 193 21.15 2.04 3.69
C GLY A 193 20.45 3.41 3.50
N VAL A 194 19.81 3.68 2.37
CA VAL A 194 19.09 4.94 2.08
C VAL A 194 17.71 4.64 1.52
N ALA A 195 16.68 5.14 2.19
CA ALA A 195 15.28 4.89 1.88
C ALA A 195 14.48 6.20 1.76
N LEU A 196 13.24 6.12 1.28
CA LEU A 196 12.27 7.23 1.31
C LEU A 196 11.09 6.86 2.21
N ALA A 197 10.52 7.87 2.88
CA ALA A 197 9.28 7.75 3.63
C ALA A 197 8.45 9.02 3.55
N GLN A 198 7.16 8.92 3.84
CA GLN A 198 6.36 10.10 4.15
C GLN A 198 6.90 10.74 5.43
N ASP A 199 7.06 12.06 5.42
CA ASP A 199 7.19 12.84 6.65
C ASP A 199 5.83 12.88 7.35
N TRP A 200 5.67 12.06 8.38
CA TRP A 200 4.41 11.82 9.06
C TRP A 200 4.47 12.32 10.50
N ASN A 201 4.18 13.61 10.65
CA ASN A 201 4.25 14.32 11.94
C ASN A 201 3.23 13.83 12.99
N ALA A 202 2.29 12.95 12.63
CA ALA A 202 1.43 12.30 13.61
C ALA A 202 2.22 11.50 14.67
N LEU A 203 3.42 11.01 14.32
CA LEU A 203 4.32 10.33 15.26
C LEU A 203 5.07 11.27 16.21
N LYS A 204 5.11 12.58 15.93
CA LYS A 204 5.77 13.61 16.76
C LYS A 204 7.20 13.22 17.19
N GLY A 205 8.00 12.69 16.28
CA GLY A 205 9.38 12.25 16.56
C GLY A 205 9.50 10.81 17.11
N GLY A 206 8.40 10.10 17.31
CA GLY A 206 8.42 8.68 17.65
C GLY A 206 9.12 8.40 18.97
N PHE A 207 9.82 7.27 19.05
CA PHE A 207 10.69 6.98 20.21
C PHE A 207 11.96 7.81 20.27
N PHE A 208 12.29 8.54 19.22
CA PHE A 208 13.43 9.46 19.20
C PHE A 208 13.09 10.85 19.75
N ALA A 209 11.82 11.09 20.12
CA ALA A 209 11.42 12.30 20.81
C ALA A 209 12.08 12.41 22.20
N LYS A 210 12.35 13.65 22.65
CA LYS A 210 13.07 13.92 23.90
C LYS A 210 12.43 13.27 25.13
N ASP A 211 11.11 13.22 25.19
CA ASP A 211 10.33 12.65 26.29
C ASP A 211 10.18 11.11 26.21
N LYS A 212 10.75 10.47 25.18
CA LYS A 212 10.67 9.02 24.94
C LYS A 212 11.99 8.29 25.11
N ALA A 213 13.06 8.96 25.55
CA ALA A 213 14.39 8.37 25.71
C ALA A 213 14.39 7.09 26.57
N ASP A 214 13.64 7.06 27.68
CA ASP A 214 13.54 5.87 28.53
C ASP A 214 12.82 4.70 27.84
N VAL A 215 11.83 5.00 27.00
CA VAL A 215 11.12 3.98 26.21
C VAL A 215 12.04 3.45 25.12
N LEU A 216 12.72 4.34 24.39
CA LEU A 216 13.72 3.95 23.39
C LEU A 216 14.79 3.05 23.98
N LYS A 217 15.32 3.39 25.16
CA LYS A 217 16.33 2.58 25.85
C LYS A 217 15.81 1.18 26.20
N LYS A 218 14.55 1.04 26.61
CA LYS A 218 13.93 -0.26 26.92
C LYS A 218 13.72 -1.10 25.66
N VAL A 219 13.24 -0.49 24.58
CA VAL A 219 12.97 -1.19 23.31
C VAL A 219 14.28 -1.58 22.60
N CYS A 220 15.28 -0.71 22.65
CA CYS A 220 16.58 -0.88 22.00
C CYS A 220 17.69 -1.34 22.96
N ASP A 221 17.37 -2.03 24.06
CA ASP A 221 18.37 -2.42 25.05
C ASP A 221 19.43 -3.36 24.41
N GLY A 222 20.70 -2.94 24.46
CA GLY A 222 21.81 -3.64 23.82
C GLY A 222 21.83 -3.61 22.27
N LEU A 223 20.92 -2.86 21.63
CA LEU A 223 20.76 -2.81 20.18
C LEU A 223 21.29 -1.49 19.57
N PRO A 224 21.83 -1.51 18.33
CA PRO A 224 22.29 -0.31 17.62
C PRO A 224 21.32 0.87 17.61
N CYS A 225 20.01 0.63 17.55
CA CYS A 225 19.01 1.73 17.57
C CYS A 225 19.06 2.58 18.84
N GLY A 226 19.54 2.05 19.96
CA GLY A 226 19.71 2.78 21.22
C GLY A 226 20.90 3.75 21.23
N ASN A 227 21.81 3.62 20.27
CA ASN A 227 23.01 4.47 20.13
C ASN A 227 22.83 5.62 19.12
N VAL A 228 21.65 5.72 18.49
CA VAL A 228 21.33 6.80 17.55
C VAL A 228 21.19 8.12 18.31
N SER A 229 21.87 9.18 17.85
CA SER A 229 21.73 10.49 18.48
C SER A 229 20.33 11.05 18.29
N HIS A 230 19.90 11.94 19.17
CA HIS A 230 18.59 12.59 19.04
C HIS A 230 18.44 13.32 17.68
N GLU A 231 19.51 13.94 17.18
CA GLU A 231 19.52 14.65 15.89
C GLU A 231 19.35 13.70 14.70
N ASP A 232 20.00 12.54 14.72
CA ASP A 232 19.85 11.52 13.67
C ASP A 232 18.51 10.78 13.80
N GLY A 233 18.06 10.55 15.04
CA GLY A 233 16.73 10.04 15.36
C GLY A 233 15.64 10.89 14.72
N THR A 234 15.68 12.19 14.96
CA THR A 234 14.73 13.16 14.40
C THR A 234 14.82 13.24 12.87
N GLU A 235 16.04 13.25 12.31
CA GLU A 235 16.26 13.44 10.87
C GLU A 235 15.85 12.22 10.02
N TYR A 236 16.11 10.99 10.49
CA TYR A 236 16.01 9.80 9.64
C TYR A 236 14.93 8.80 10.06
N TYR A 237 14.40 8.87 11.29
CA TYR A 237 13.62 7.77 11.87
C TYR A 237 12.37 8.19 12.66
N GLY A 238 12.35 9.39 13.24
CA GLY A 238 11.37 9.76 14.27
C GLY A 238 9.95 9.99 13.75
N SER A 239 9.82 10.64 12.60
CA SER A 239 8.53 11.04 12.03
C SER A 239 8.28 10.40 10.67
N ILE A 240 8.65 9.12 10.47
CA ILE A 240 8.49 8.46 9.17
C ILE A 240 7.23 7.60 9.09
N GLY A 241 6.42 7.84 8.06
CA GLY A 241 5.22 7.08 7.74
C GLY A 241 5.30 6.41 6.36
N PRO A 242 4.31 5.58 6.00
CA PRO A 242 4.24 4.98 4.69
C PRO A 242 3.91 6.07 3.64
N PRO A 243 4.34 5.90 2.38
CA PRO A 243 4.97 4.70 1.84
C PRO A 243 6.44 4.60 2.27
N TYR A 244 6.87 3.40 2.66
CA TYR A 244 8.28 3.11 2.96
C TYR A 244 8.94 2.50 1.74
N ILE A 245 9.84 3.23 1.09
CA ILE A 245 10.50 2.81 -0.16
C ILE A 245 11.97 2.50 0.14
N MET A 246 12.35 1.25 -0.03
CA MET A 246 13.71 0.78 0.24
C MET A 246 14.14 -0.30 -0.74
N THR A 247 15.43 -0.64 -0.76
CA THR A 247 15.87 -1.81 -1.52
C THR A 247 15.29 -3.08 -0.90
N ARG A 248 15.05 -4.09 -1.74
CA ARG A 248 14.64 -5.42 -1.29
C ARG A 248 15.66 -6.03 -0.32
N ARG A 249 16.95 -5.72 -0.51
CA ARG A 249 18.01 -6.17 0.40
C ARG A 249 17.85 -5.55 1.78
N ASP A 250 17.58 -4.26 1.86
CA ASP A 250 17.29 -3.57 3.12
C ASP A 250 16.03 -4.10 3.79
N ALA A 251 14.97 -4.34 3.02
CA ALA A 251 13.74 -4.96 3.53
C ALA A 251 14.04 -6.33 4.14
N LEU A 252 14.80 -7.19 3.46
CA LEU A 252 15.21 -8.50 3.99
C LEU A 252 16.10 -8.39 5.23
N ARG A 253 16.99 -7.40 5.27
CA ARG A 253 17.90 -7.16 6.39
C ARG A 253 17.15 -6.74 7.67
N MET A 254 16.14 -5.88 7.55
CA MET A 254 15.43 -5.31 8.70
C MET A 254 14.19 -6.09 9.17
N VAL A 255 13.62 -6.98 8.35
CA VAL A 255 12.25 -7.47 8.61
C VAL A 255 12.13 -8.34 9.86
N ASP A 256 13.19 -9.07 10.23
CA ASP A 256 13.21 -9.85 11.47
C ASP A 256 13.26 -8.94 12.70
N ASP A 257 14.08 -7.87 12.66
CA ASP A 257 14.08 -6.84 13.70
C ASP A 257 12.74 -6.11 13.77
N TYR A 258 12.08 -5.86 12.63
CA TYR A 258 10.76 -5.24 12.62
C TYR A 258 9.72 -6.11 13.33
N CYS A 259 9.74 -7.43 13.10
CA CYS A 259 8.90 -8.37 13.83
C CYS A 259 9.19 -8.36 15.33
N HIS A 260 10.46 -8.52 15.71
CA HIS A 260 10.88 -8.62 17.10
C HIS A 260 10.64 -7.32 17.89
N LEU A 261 11.05 -6.18 17.33
CA LEU A 261 10.90 -4.88 17.96
C LEU A 261 9.44 -4.44 18.02
N CYS A 262 8.55 -4.99 17.17
CA CYS A 262 7.11 -4.79 17.31
C CYS A 262 6.59 -5.45 18.60
N VAL A 263 7.05 -6.66 18.90
CA VAL A 263 6.73 -7.33 20.17
C VAL A 263 7.29 -6.55 21.35
N LYS A 264 8.56 -6.14 21.30
CA LYS A 264 9.18 -5.32 22.36
C LYS A 264 8.49 -3.98 22.57
N THR A 265 8.06 -3.34 21.49
CA THR A 265 7.30 -2.10 21.57
C THR A 265 5.96 -2.32 22.29
N ARG A 266 5.28 -3.44 22.04
CA ARG A 266 4.00 -3.79 22.69
C ARG A 266 4.13 -4.13 24.17
N GLU A 267 5.32 -4.55 24.63
CA GLU A 267 5.61 -4.73 26.06
C GLU A 267 5.62 -3.39 26.83
N VAL A 268 5.90 -2.27 26.16
CA VAL A 268 6.10 -0.96 26.80
C VAL A 268 5.13 0.14 26.32
N SER A 269 4.36 -0.12 25.26
CA SER A 269 3.43 0.84 24.66
C SER A 269 2.10 0.17 24.29
N SER A 270 1.02 0.79 24.73
CA SER A 270 -0.35 0.42 24.37
C SER A 270 -0.89 1.20 23.16
N GLU A 271 -0.07 2.02 22.52
CA GLU A 271 -0.48 2.81 21.35
C GLU A 271 -1.01 1.90 20.23
N TRP A 272 -2.06 2.35 19.55
CA TRP A 272 -2.69 1.57 18.48
C TRP A 272 -1.78 1.41 17.25
N ILE A 273 -0.79 2.31 17.11
CA ILE A 273 0.27 2.31 16.07
C ILE A 273 1.64 1.83 16.58
N ALA A 274 1.66 0.90 17.55
CA ALA A 274 2.90 0.32 18.07
C ALA A 274 3.84 -0.23 16.99
N GLU A 275 3.30 -0.84 15.93
CA GLU A 275 4.04 -1.31 14.77
C GLU A 275 4.75 -0.18 14.00
N MET A 276 4.19 1.03 13.98
CA MET A 276 4.83 2.16 13.29
C MET A 276 6.07 2.64 14.05
N PHE A 277 6.00 2.73 15.39
CA PHE A 277 7.18 3.02 16.21
C PHE A 277 8.24 1.91 16.09
N ALA A 278 7.79 0.65 16.03
CA ALA A 278 8.66 -0.51 15.86
C ALA A 278 9.40 -0.49 14.51
N TYR A 279 8.72 -0.08 13.43
CA TYR A 279 9.36 0.12 12.14
C TYR A 279 10.53 1.11 12.24
N SER A 280 10.29 2.29 12.85
CA SER A 280 11.31 3.34 13.03
C SER A 280 12.56 2.83 13.76
N VAL A 281 12.39 2.08 14.85
CA VAL A 281 13.54 1.53 15.58
C VAL A 281 14.20 0.37 14.84
N ALA A 282 13.46 -0.44 14.07
CA ALA A 282 14.04 -1.52 13.26
C ALA A 282 14.91 -1.00 12.11
N VAL A 283 14.47 0.04 11.40
CA VAL A 283 15.30 0.66 10.36
C VAL A 283 16.52 1.37 10.95
N ALA A 284 16.37 1.98 12.12
CA ALA A 284 17.49 2.57 12.86
C ALA A 284 18.49 1.50 13.31
N ASN A 285 18.01 0.33 13.74
CA ASN A 285 18.86 -0.79 14.15
C ASN A 285 19.75 -1.30 13.01
N ASN A 286 19.25 -1.18 11.77
CA ASN A 286 19.91 -1.63 10.56
C ASN A 286 20.62 -0.51 9.79
N GLY A 287 20.61 0.72 10.31
CA GLY A 287 21.24 1.88 9.68
C GLY A 287 20.62 2.28 8.33
N ILE A 288 19.30 2.06 8.14
CA ILE A 288 18.57 2.38 6.92
C ILE A 288 17.95 3.78 7.04
N LYS A 289 18.71 4.79 6.63
CA LYS A 289 18.37 6.20 6.80
C LYS A 289 17.30 6.63 5.81
N HIS A 290 16.18 7.15 6.30
CA HIS A 290 15.11 7.64 5.41
C HIS A 290 15.28 9.12 5.09
N THR A 291 15.07 9.48 3.83
CA THR A 291 14.70 10.85 3.46
C THR A 291 13.18 10.96 3.61
N ALA A 292 12.75 11.67 4.65
CA ALA A 292 11.35 11.98 4.89
C ALA A 292 10.90 13.10 3.94
N LEU A 293 9.88 12.81 3.13
CA LEU A 293 9.31 13.75 2.15
C LEU A 293 7.83 13.97 2.45
N SER A 294 7.38 15.22 2.41
CA SER A 294 6.03 15.61 2.83
C SER A 294 4.89 15.27 1.87
N HIS A 295 5.18 14.72 0.68
CA HIS A 295 4.22 14.57 -0.42
C HIS A 295 3.93 13.12 -0.86
N LEU A 296 4.54 12.12 -0.23
CA LEU A 296 4.45 10.73 -0.71
C LEU A 296 3.13 10.05 -0.33
N GLY A 297 2.52 10.42 0.78
CA GLY A 297 1.29 9.84 1.30
C GLY A 297 0.64 10.76 2.31
N VAL A 298 0.06 11.87 1.85
CA VAL A 298 -0.43 12.91 2.75
C VAL A 298 -1.63 12.44 3.55
N SER A 299 -1.69 12.70 4.86
CA SER A 299 -2.73 12.20 5.74
C SER A 299 -3.81 13.24 6.06
N SER A 300 -3.76 13.86 7.25
CA SER A 300 -4.68 14.93 7.65
C SER A 300 -4.05 16.31 7.45
N PRO A 301 -4.81 17.29 6.92
CA PRO A 301 -4.43 18.71 6.96
C PRO A 301 -4.02 19.23 8.34
N SER A 302 -4.49 18.60 9.42
CA SER A 302 -4.12 18.97 10.80
C SER A 302 -2.66 18.72 11.14
N PHE A 303 -1.91 17.98 10.32
CA PHE A 303 -0.50 17.66 10.55
C PHE A 303 0.46 18.46 9.66
N LYS A 304 -0.04 19.42 8.87
CA LYS A 304 0.78 20.19 7.91
C LYS A 304 1.69 21.24 8.52
N ASP A 305 1.48 21.60 9.79
CA ASP A 305 2.30 22.59 10.49
C ASP A 305 3.79 22.21 10.38
N GLY A 306 4.66 23.20 10.16
CA GLY A 306 6.09 22.94 9.94
C GLY A 306 6.45 22.36 8.57
N GLY A 307 5.48 22.18 7.67
CA GLY A 307 5.69 21.66 6.31
C GLY A 307 5.63 20.14 6.20
N HIS A 308 5.36 19.42 7.28
CA HIS A 308 5.42 17.95 7.31
C HIS A 308 4.43 17.26 6.33
N GLU A 309 3.32 17.91 5.98
CA GLU A 309 2.33 17.37 5.05
C GLU A 309 2.07 18.35 3.92
N TYR A 310 2.31 17.93 2.67
CA TYR A 310 2.18 18.78 1.50
C TYR A 310 0.71 18.97 1.10
N TRP A 311 0.03 19.94 1.72
CA TRP A 311 -1.37 20.33 1.41
C TRP A 311 -1.51 21.59 0.55
N ASP A 312 -0.41 22.30 0.29
CA ASP A 312 -0.37 23.56 -0.47
C ASP A 312 -0.87 23.43 -1.92
N PHE A 313 -1.10 22.21 -2.40
CA PHE A 313 -1.72 21.96 -3.70
C PHE A 313 -3.21 22.37 -3.76
N VAL A 314 -3.89 22.50 -2.61
CA VAL A 314 -5.27 22.99 -2.53
C VAL A 314 -5.26 24.52 -2.42
N VAL A 315 -5.51 25.17 -3.55
CA VAL A 315 -5.52 26.65 -3.64
C VAL A 315 -6.95 27.19 -3.70
N SER A 316 -7.14 28.42 -3.22
CA SER A 316 -8.45 29.09 -3.17
C SER A 316 -9.08 29.37 -4.54
N THR A 317 -8.27 29.41 -5.60
CA THR A 317 -8.72 29.62 -6.99
C THR A 317 -9.14 28.34 -7.70
N MET A 318 -9.08 27.19 -7.02
CA MET A 318 -9.51 25.92 -7.56
C MET A 318 -11.03 25.91 -7.80
N ALA A 319 -11.47 25.23 -8.86
CA ALA A 319 -12.88 24.97 -9.07
C ALA A 319 -13.47 24.19 -7.88
N ASN A 320 -14.77 24.38 -7.61
CA ASN A 320 -15.42 23.72 -6.49
C ASN A 320 -15.41 22.18 -6.67
N PRO A 321 -14.69 21.43 -5.80
CA PRO A 321 -14.57 19.98 -5.91
C PRO A 321 -15.87 19.25 -5.57
N CYS A 322 -16.91 19.94 -5.09
CA CYS A 322 -18.20 19.38 -4.72
C CYS A 322 -19.34 19.78 -5.68
N GLU A 323 -19.04 20.57 -6.73
CA GLU A 323 -20.05 21.10 -7.67
C GLU A 323 -20.67 20.00 -8.54
N ASP A 324 -19.83 19.29 -9.29
CA ASP A 324 -20.23 18.15 -10.11
C ASP A 324 -20.15 16.87 -9.29
N ASN A 325 -21.14 15.98 -9.37
CA ASN A 325 -21.17 14.76 -8.56
C ASN A 325 -20.30 13.60 -9.11
N LEU A 326 -19.68 13.76 -10.27
CA LEU A 326 -18.90 12.76 -11.00
C LEU A 326 -17.49 13.24 -11.33
N GLN A 327 -17.35 14.48 -11.80
CA GLN A 327 -16.08 15.02 -12.26
C GLN A 327 -15.13 15.30 -11.10
N LEU A 328 -13.89 14.82 -11.21
CA LEU A 328 -12.84 15.11 -10.23
C LEU A 328 -12.24 16.49 -10.51
N VAL A 329 -12.01 17.27 -9.46
CA VAL A 329 -11.21 18.50 -9.55
C VAL A 329 -9.80 18.18 -9.04
N LEU A 330 -8.92 17.87 -9.97
CA LEU A 330 -7.54 17.51 -9.66
C LEU A 330 -6.67 18.78 -9.56
N PRO A 331 -5.79 18.89 -8.54
CA PRO A 331 -4.83 19.98 -8.46
C PRO A 331 -3.80 19.88 -9.59
N LYS A 332 -3.15 21.01 -9.91
CA LYS A 332 -2.03 21.03 -10.87
C LYS A 332 -0.81 20.26 -10.36
N ASP A 333 -0.64 20.25 -9.04
CA ASP A 333 0.53 19.67 -8.40
C ASP A 333 0.14 18.77 -7.21
N PRO A 334 -0.52 17.63 -7.45
CA PRO A 334 -0.95 16.73 -6.38
C PRO A 334 0.22 16.06 -5.64
N PRO A 335 -0.01 15.56 -4.42
CA PRO A 335 0.90 14.62 -3.78
C PRO A 335 0.93 13.31 -4.58
N VAL A 336 1.82 12.39 -4.23
CA VAL A 336 1.80 11.04 -4.82
C VAL A 336 0.53 10.32 -4.44
N ALA A 337 0.17 10.35 -3.16
CA ALA A 337 -1.07 9.77 -2.67
C ALA A 337 -1.65 10.57 -1.50
N VAL A 338 -2.95 10.38 -1.27
CA VAL A 338 -3.60 10.68 0.01
C VAL A 338 -3.76 9.37 0.79
N HIS A 339 -3.29 9.36 2.03
CA HIS A 339 -3.31 8.25 2.97
C HIS A 339 -4.45 8.45 3.98
N ALA A 340 -5.58 7.79 3.76
CA ALA A 340 -6.80 7.98 4.56
C ALA A 340 -6.81 7.18 5.89
N CYS A 341 -5.67 7.15 6.60
CA CYS A 341 -5.56 6.46 7.89
C CYS A 341 -6.10 7.26 9.07
N GLN A 342 -6.13 8.59 8.95
CA GLN A 342 -6.61 9.54 9.95
C GLN A 342 -7.92 10.18 9.51
N TRP A 343 -8.52 10.93 10.44
CA TRP A 343 -9.62 11.84 10.11
C TRP A 343 -9.12 12.92 9.16
N ILE A 344 -9.81 13.11 8.04
CA ILE A 344 -9.65 14.28 7.17
C ILE A 344 -10.94 15.09 7.27
N GLY A 345 -10.97 16.04 8.20
CA GLY A 345 -12.21 16.61 8.69
C GLY A 345 -13.11 15.48 9.24
N ASP A 346 -14.29 15.33 8.65
CA ASP A 346 -15.28 14.31 9.05
C ASP A 346 -15.16 12.99 8.27
N PHE A 347 -14.15 12.84 7.42
CA PHE A 347 -13.94 11.64 6.61
C PHE A 347 -13.09 10.61 7.35
N TYR A 348 -13.67 9.44 7.65
CA TYR A 348 -12.95 8.36 8.32
C TYR A 348 -13.45 6.97 7.92
N LYS A 349 -12.49 6.11 7.55
CA LYS A 349 -12.74 4.76 7.00
C LYS A 349 -13.56 3.82 7.90
N SER A 350 -13.53 4.04 9.22
CA SER A 350 -14.25 3.21 10.18
C SER A 350 -15.75 3.51 10.23
N GLU A 351 -16.19 4.67 9.72
CA GLU A 351 -17.60 5.05 9.66
C GLU A 351 -18.35 4.29 8.55
N TRP A 352 -17.67 3.87 7.49
CA TRP A 352 -18.33 3.29 6.32
C TRP A 352 -18.88 1.89 6.58
N PRO A 353 -20.13 1.56 6.19
CA PRO A 353 -20.74 0.26 6.45
C PRO A 353 -19.90 -0.91 5.92
N LYS A 354 -19.78 -1.99 6.71
CA LYS A 354 -19.08 -3.23 6.28
C LYS A 354 -19.67 -3.85 5.01
N THR A 355 -20.94 -3.57 4.75
CA THR A 355 -21.70 -4.08 3.60
C THR A 355 -21.56 -3.22 2.36
N ILE A 356 -20.78 -2.14 2.36
CA ILE A 356 -20.74 -1.15 1.27
C ILE A 356 -20.46 -1.77 -0.10
N ALA A 357 -19.71 -2.87 -0.15
CA ALA A 357 -19.40 -3.60 -1.39
C ALA A 357 -20.55 -4.49 -1.90
N ASN A 358 -21.59 -4.75 -1.11
CA ASN A 358 -22.74 -5.56 -1.51
C ASN A 358 -23.52 -4.89 -2.65
N CYS A 359 -24.14 -5.71 -3.50
CA CYS A 359 -24.87 -5.26 -4.69
C CYS A 359 -26.06 -4.35 -4.37
N ASP A 360 -26.74 -4.57 -3.25
CA ASP A 360 -27.91 -3.83 -2.78
C ASP A 360 -27.56 -2.55 -2.01
N SER A 361 -26.33 -2.46 -1.49
CA SER A 361 -25.89 -1.29 -0.74
C SER A 361 -25.76 -0.08 -1.68
N PRO A 362 -26.28 1.11 -1.30
CA PRO A 362 -26.12 2.31 -2.10
C PRO A 362 -24.65 2.77 -2.13
N LEU A 363 -24.38 3.75 -2.97
CA LEU A 363 -23.14 4.49 -3.05
C LEU A 363 -23.10 5.64 -2.02
N PHE A 364 -21.93 6.25 -1.88
CA PHE A 364 -21.74 7.39 -0.99
C PHE A 364 -22.38 8.66 -1.54
N LYS A 365 -22.97 9.46 -0.65
CA LYS A 365 -23.42 10.82 -0.92
C LYS A 365 -22.21 11.75 -1.03
N ILE A 366 -22.22 12.63 -2.04
CA ILE A 366 -21.25 13.71 -2.16
C ILE A 366 -21.73 14.88 -1.30
N LEU A 367 -20.80 15.58 -0.65
CA LEU A 367 -21.11 16.82 0.07
C LEU A 367 -21.76 17.85 -0.88
N PRO A 368 -22.67 18.69 -0.37
CA PRO A 368 -23.25 19.76 -1.19
C PRO A 368 -22.18 20.76 -1.63
N SER A 369 -22.37 21.40 -2.78
CA SER A 369 -21.46 22.42 -3.32
C SER A 369 -21.23 23.59 -2.37
N THR A 370 -22.21 23.90 -1.50
CA THR A 370 -22.12 24.92 -0.46
C THR A 370 -21.01 24.65 0.57
N ALA A 371 -20.65 23.37 0.81
CA ALA A 371 -19.55 23.02 1.72
C ALA A 371 -18.21 23.65 1.31
N TRP A 372 -18.03 23.93 0.01
CA TRP A 372 -16.87 24.65 -0.51
C TRP A 372 -17.13 26.15 -0.67
N SER A 373 -18.26 26.52 -1.29
CA SER A 373 -18.56 27.90 -1.67
C SER A 373 -18.77 28.83 -0.47
N GLU A 374 -19.27 28.30 0.66
CA GLU A 374 -19.59 29.08 1.86
C GLU A 374 -18.43 29.14 2.87
N ILE A 375 -17.27 28.53 2.60
CA ILE A 375 -16.14 28.51 3.55
C ILE A 375 -15.75 29.93 3.98
N ASN A 376 -15.72 30.89 3.05
CA ASN A 376 -15.32 32.27 3.36
C ASN A 376 -16.32 33.01 4.26
N SER A 377 -17.60 32.62 4.24
CA SER A 377 -18.66 33.27 5.01
C SER A 377 -18.98 32.54 6.32
N THR A 378 -18.64 31.25 6.44
CA THR A 378 -19.06 30.39 7.56
C THR A 378 -17.92 29.93 8.46
N VAL A 379 -16.67 30.07 8.02
CA VAL A 379 -15.48 29.58 8.75
C VAL A 379 -14.58 30.75 9.15
N GLU A 380 -14.07 30.71 10.38
CA GLU A 380 -13.07 31.66 10.88
C GLU A 380 -11.87 31.75 9.92
N VAL A 381 -11.41 32.96 9.62
CA VAL A 381 -10.34 33.23 8.64
C VAL A 381 -9.11 32.35 8.85
N SER A 382 -8.71 32.13 10.11
CA SER A 382 -7.55 31.30 10.48
C SER A 382 -7.72 29.81 10.14
N LYS A 383 -8.95 29.31 9.97
CA LYS A 383 -9.27 27.91 9.68
C LYS A 383 -9.74 27.67 8.24
N GLN A 384 -9.98 28.73 7.47
CA GLN A 384 -10.51 28.63 6.11
C GLN A 384 -9.65 27.75 5.20
N GLN A 385 -8.33 27.87 5.26
CA GLN A 385 -7.42 27.07 4.43
C GLN A 385 -7.49 25.58 4.78
N THR A 386 -7.40 25.24 6.06
CA THR A 386 -7.55 23.84 6.51
C THR A 386 -8.90 23.27 6.10
N ARG A 387 -9.98 24.06 6.25
CA ARG A 387 -11.32 23.61 5.82
C ARG A 387 -11.40 23.38 4.31
N ARG A 388 -10.72 24.18 3.49
CA ARG A 388 -10.65 23.95 2.03
C ARG A 388 -9.98 22.62 1.71
N GLU A 389 -8.85 22.34 2.35
CA GLU A 389 -8.11 21.08 2.18
C GLU A 389 -8.98 19.88 2.56
N GLU A 390 -9.66 19.95 3.71
CA GLU A 390 -10.61 18.92 4.14
C GLU A 390 -11.75 18.74 3.13
N VAL A 391 -12.43 19.82 2.72
CA VAL A 391 -13.57 19.74 1.79
C VAL A 391 -13.14 19.21 0.42
N TRP A 392 -11.96 19.61 -0.07
CA TRP A 392 -11.39 19.03 -1.28
C TRP A 392 -11.20 17.51 -1.14
N ALA A 393 -10.60 17.05 -0.04
CA ALA A 393 -10.39 15.62 0.18
C ALA A 393 -11.73 14.89 0.32
N MET A 394 -12.65 15.39 1.16
CA MET A 394 -13.96 14.78 1.37
C MET A 394 -14.74 14.60 0.05
N CYS A 395 -14.77 15.63 -0.81
CA CYS A 395 -15.47 15.53 -2.09
C CYS A 395 -14.72 14.65 -3.09
N THR A 396 -13.41 14.83 -3.22
CA THR A 396 -12.60 14.10 -4.21
C THR A 396 -12.50 12.61 -3.87
N LEU A 397 -12.12 12.26 -2.65
CA LEU A 397 -11.97 10.87 -2.23
C LEU A 397 -13.31 10.12 -2.25
N THR A 398 -14.43 10.78 -1.91
CA THR A 398 -15.76 10.16 -2.01
C THR A 398 -16.14 9.84 -3.45
N LYS A 399 -15.82 10.74 -4.41
CA LYS A 399 -16.02 10.45 -5.84
C LYS A 399 -15.18 9.28 -6.31
N ILE A 400 -13.92 9.21 -5.89
CA ILE A 400 -13.03 8.08 -6.21
C ILE A 400 -13.60 6.77 -5.64
N MET A 401 -14.05 6.77 -4.38
CA MET A 401 -14.68 5.59 -3.78
C MET A 401 -15.96 5.18 -4.50
N ASN A 402 -16.79 6.13 -4.92
CA ASN A 402 -18.00 5.84 -5.70
C ASN A 402 -17.68 5.22 -7.05
N HIS A 403 -16.63 5.70 -7.72
CA HIS A 403 -16.16 5.09 -8.96
C HIS A 403 -15.64 3.66 -8.70
N ALA A 404 -14.81 3.48 -7.67
CA ALA A 404 -14.30 2.18 -7.25
C ALA A 404 -15.44 1.19 -6.93
N LEU A 405 -16.46 1.62 -6.18
CA LEU A 405 -17.64 0.82 -5.89
C LEU A 405 -18.45 0.48 -7.15
N GLY A 406 -18.61 1.44 -8.06
CA GLY A 406 -19.28 1.21 -9.34
C GLY A 406 -18.57 0.13 -10.15
N GLU A 407 -17.26 0.27 -10.35
CA GLU A 407 -16.41 -0.69 -11.06
C GLU A 407 -16.43 -2.08 -10.40
N LEU A 408 -16.33 -2.13 -9.07
CA LEU A 408 -16.36 -3.37 -8.30
C LEU A 408 -17.72 -4.07 -8.46
N LYS A 409 -18.81 -3.37 -8.19
CA LYS A 409 -20.17 -3.93 -8.22
C LYS A 409 -20.57 -4.33 -9.63
N GLN A 410 -20.19 -3.58 -10.66
CA GLN A 410 -20.46 -3.95 -12.04
C GLN A 410 -19.85 -5.31 -12.42
N ARG A 411 -18.68 -5.67 -11.85
CA ARG A 411 -18.03 -6.97 -12.09
C ARG A 411 -18.59 -8.10 -11.24
N MET A 412 -19.12 -7.80 -10.06
CA MET A 412 -19.57 -8.80 -9.09
C MET A 412 -21.10 -9.05 -9.11
N CYS A 413 -21.89 -8.09 -9.57
CA CYS A 413 -23.33 -8.08 -9.45
C CYS A 413 -24.01 -8.32 -10.80
N HIS A 414 -24.25 -9.60 -11.14
CA HIS A 414 -24.82 -10.00 -12.44
C HIS A 414 -26.21 -9.43 -12.74
N SER A 415 -27.02 -9.16 -11.71
CA SER A 415 -28.39 -8.62 -11.85
C SER A 415 -28.45 -7.09 -11.76
N GLY A 416 -27.30 -6.40 -11.83
CA GLY A 416 -27.18 -4.98 -11.55
C GLY A 416 -26.90 -4.69 -10.08
N PHE A 417 -26.66 -3.41 -9.76
CA PHE A 417 -26.34 -2.95 -8.42
C PHE A 417 -27.03 -1.63 -8.09
N ASN A 418 -27.17 -1.33 -6.80
CA ASN A 418 -27.76 -0.09 -6.32
C ASN A 418 -26.79 1.08 -6.53
N SER A 419 -27.06 1.89 -7.56
CA SER A 419 -26.30 3.09 -7.90
C SER A 419 -26.81 4.35 -7.20
N PHE A 420 -27.85 4.26 -6.36
CA PHE A 420 -28.36 5.39 -5.59
C PHE A 420 -27.31 5.86 -4.59
N ARG A 421 -27.22 7.17 -4.33
CA ARG A 421 -26.24 7.77 -3.42
C ARG A 421 -26.90 8.25 -2.15
N SER A 422 -26.72 7.54 -1.05
CA SER A 422 -27.40 7.85 0.22
C SER A 422 -26.62 7.52 1.48
N ILE A 423 -25.44 6.91 1.38
CA ILE A 423 -24.59 6.67 2.56
C ILE A 423 -23.68 7.87 2.73
N ASP A 424 -23.65 8.46 3.91
CA ASP A 424 -22.68 9.51 4.19
C ASP A 424 -21.27 8.91 4.27
N ALA A 425 -20.36 9.42 3.43
CA ALA A 425 -18.92 9.06 3.52
C ALA A 425 -18.20 9.77 4.66
N VAL A 426 -18.84 10.84 5.15
CA VAL A 426 -18.37 11.68 6.25
C VAL A 426 -19.29 11.48 7.45
N ARG A 427 -18.76 11.64 8.66
CA ARG A 427 -19.59 11.65 9.85
C ARG A 427 -20.52 12.86 9.77
N VAL A 428 -21.82 12.61 9.73
CA VAL A 428 -22.82 13.64 10.02
C VAL A 428 -22.83 13.78 11.53
N ASP A 429 -22.61 14.99 12.06
CA ASP A 429 -22.71 15.25 13.49
C ASP A 429 -23.99 14.59 14.02
N LYS A 430 -23.83 13.59 14.88
CA LYS A 430 -24.91 13.14 15.74
C LYS A 430 -25.07 14.25 16.75
N THR A 431 -25.87 15.26 16.41
CA THR A 431 -26.51 16.11 17.40
C THR A 431 -27.17 15.18 18.40
N VAL A 432 -26.60 15.13 19.60
CA VAL A 432 -27.30 14.70 20.81
C VAL A 432 -27.81 15.95 21.48
#